data_AF-A0A3M7Q4E9-F1
#
_entry.id   AF-A0A3M7Q4E9-F1
#
_cell.length_a   1.000
_cell.length_b   1.000
_cell.length_c   1.000
_cell.angle_alpha   90.00
_cell.angle_beta   90.00
_cell.angle_gamma   90.00
#
_symmetry.space_group_name_H-M   'P 1'
#
loop_
_entity.id
_entity.type
_entity.pdbx_description
1 polymer ?
#
loop_
_entity_poly.entity_id
_entity_poly.type
_entity_poly.pdbx_seq_one_letter_code
_entity_poly.pdbx_strand_id
1 'polypeptide(L)'
;KKNTFIKREDFFKQILYLSRKKNLSAKKIRGVLKKSYSKNSLPSIRYIKKLMGSSGKKVQKKNHRALASSIVDYIYARTLKLNGLESSKKLSKKIHKKFGKKISASYHLRLPSSYPKTIPLTSKFKSKLHIWAGISSKGSTKFAIFKQNMNSDLYRDILAEYLIPFAFENFDFDF
;
A
#
# COMPACT_ATOMS: atom_id res chain seq x y z
N LYS A 1 -29.27 -24.35 12.40
CA LYS A 1 -28.17 -23.91 11.50
C LYS A 1 -28.59 -22.60 10.84
N LYS A 2 -28.07 -21.44 11.28
CA LYS A 2 -28.55 -20.11 10.84
C LYS A 2 -27.77 -19.61 9.60
N ASN A 3 -28.51 -19.34 8.52
CA ASN A 3 -28.26 -18.36 7.44
C ASN A 3 -26.84 -18.20 6.91
N THR A 4 -26.41 -19.11 6.03
CA THR A 4 -25.25 -18.93 5.15
C THR A 4 -25.61 -18.36 3.76
N PHE A 5 -26.87 -18.48 3.31
CA PHE A 5 -27.29 -18.06 1.97
C PHE A 5 -27.32 -16.54 1.77
N ILE A 6 -27.82 -15.79 2.76
CA ILE A 6 -27.91 -14.31 2.76
C ILE A 6 -26.52 -13.64 2.63
N LYS A 7 -25.43 -14.37 2.89
CA LYS A 7 -24.06 -13.82 2.89
C LYS A 7 -23.41 -13.71 1.50
N ARG A 8 -23.88 -14.44 0.48
CA ARG A 8 -23.26 -14.43 -0.87
C ARG A 8 -23.85 -13.36 -1.78
N GLU A 9 -25.18 -13.24 -1.82
CA GLU A 9 -25.86 -12.18 -2.57
C GLU A 9 -25.44 -10.77 -2.11
N ASP A 10 -25.34 -10.56 -0.80
CA ASP A 10 -24.93 -9.28 -0.24
C ASP A 10 -23.46 -8.92 -0.58
N PHE A 11 -22.61 -9.92 -0.79
CA PHE A 11 -21.25 -9.72 -1.26
C PHE A 11 -21.22 -9.26 -2.73
N PHE A 12 -22.05 -9.86 -3.58
CA PHE A 12 -22.22 -9.40 -4.97
C PHE A 12 -22.85 -8.01 -5.07
N LYS A 13 -23.90 -7.73 -4.28
CA LYS A 13 -24.50 -6.38 -4.18
C LYS A 13 -23.45 -5.34 -3.78
N GLN A 14 -22.48 -5.69 -2.93
CA GLN A 14 -21.35 -4.82 -2.57
C GLN A 14 -20.33 -4.66 -3.70
N ILE A 15 -19.96 -5.73 -4.40
CA ILE A 15 -19.07 -5.65 -5.57
C ILE A 15 -19.70 -4.79 -6.66
N LEU A 16 -20.98 -5.01 -6.98
CA LEU A 16 -21.77 -4.21 -7.91
C LEU A 16 -21.88 -2.74 -7.47
N TYR A 17 -22.10 -2.50 -6.18
CA TYR A 17 -22.12 -1.13 -5.65
C TYR A 17 -20.76 -0.44 -5.79
N LEU A 18 -19.66 -1.15 -5.52
CA LEU A 18 -18.29 -0.62 -5.64
C LEU A 18 -17.85 -0.44 -7.10
N SER A 19 -18.33 -1.28 -8.02
CA SER A 19 -18.06 -1.16 -9.46
C SER A 19 -18.84 0.01 -10.09
N ARG A 20 -20.08 0.26 -9.67
CA ARG A 20 -20.92 1.35 -10.20
C ARG A 20 -20.53 2.75 -9.72
N LYS A 21 -19.93 2.88 -8.54
CA LYS A 21 -19.63 4.18 -7.90
C LYS A 21 -18.42 4.90 -8.53
N LYS A 22 -18.61 5.76 -9.53
CA LYS A 22 -17.51 6.55 -10.13
C LYS A 22 -16.70 7.30 -9.05
N ASN A 23 -15.37 7.32 -9.16
CA ASN A 23 -14.39 8.00 -8.27
C ASN A 23 -13.89 7.26 -7.00
N LEU A 24 -13.98 5.92 -6.91
CA LEU A 24 -13.39 5.17 -5.78
C LEU A 24 -11.98 4.66 -6.08
N SER A 25 -11.02 4.96 -5.20
CA SER A 25 -9.66 4.45 -5.35
C SER A 25 -9.58 2.94 -5.08
N ALA A 26 -8.75 2.23 -5.87
CA ALA A 26 -8.53 0.79 -5.75
C ALA A 26 -8.14 0.36 -4.32
N LYS A 27 -7.39 1.21 -3.58
CA LYS A 27 -7.03 0.97 -2.17
C LYS A 27 -8.25 0.90 -1.26
N LYS A 28 -9.25 1.77 -1.46
CA LYS A 28 -10.49 1.76 -0.67
C LYS A 28 -11.34 0.53 -0.99
N ILE A 29 -11.45 0.17 -2.27
CA ILE A 29 -12.17 -1.03 -2.73
C ILE A 29 -11.56 -2.29 -2.10
N ARG A 30 -10.23 -2.47 -2.21
CA ARG A 30 -9.51 -3.60 -1.58
C ARG A 30 -9.68 -3.64 -0.06
N GLY A 31 -9.71 -2.48 0.60
CA GLY A 31 -9.90 -2.39 2.05
C GLY A 31 -11.27 -2.90 2.52
N VAL A 32 -12.32 -2.66 1.72
CA VAL A 32 -13.67 -3.19 1.99
C VAL A 32 -13.69 -4.70 1.78
N LEU A 33 -13.18 -5.19 0.65
CA LEU A 33 -13.15 -6.63 0.32
C LEU A 33 -12.37 -7.45 1.36
N LYS A 34 -11.20 -6.96 1.80
CA LYS A 34 -10.39 -7.64 2.84
C LYS A 34 -11.10 -7.72 4.18
N LYS A 35 -11.86 -6.69 4.57
CA LYS A 35 -12.61 -6.68 5.83
C LYS A 35 -13.79 -7.65 5.81
N SER A 36 -14.45 -7.77 4.66
CA SER A 36 -15.53 -8.76 4.45
C SER A 36 -14.98 -10.19 4.60
N TYR A 37 -13.80 -10.46 4.05
CA TYR A 37 -13.14 -11.76 4.17
C TYR A 37 -12.66 -12.06 5.60
N SER A 38 -12.03 -11.10 6.29
CA SER A 38 -11.40 -11.35 7.60
C SER A 38 -12.39 -11.55 8.75
N LYS A 39 -13.62 -11.06 8.64
CA LYS A 39 -14.59 -11.07 9.74
C LYS A 39 -15.73 -12.08 9.58
N ASN A 40 -15.76 -12.87 8.49
CA ASN A 40 -16.89 -13.75 8.13
C ASN A 40 -18.27 -13.07 8.27
N SER A 41 -18.29 -11.73 8.20
CA SER A 41 -19.44 -10.86 8.43
C SER A 41 -19.29 -9.63 7.56
N LEU A 42 -20.36 -9.31 6.86
CA LEU A 42 -20.38 -8.24 5.87
C LEU A 42 -20.51 -6.88 6.57
N PRO A 43 -19.64 -5.91 6.27
CA PRO A 43 -19.85 -4.54 6.72
C PRO A 43 -21.11 -3.97 6.05
N SER A 44 -22.05 -3.44 6.84
CA SER A 44 -23.29 -2.87 6.32
C SER A 44 -23.05 -1.72 5.33
N ILE A 45 -23.98 -1.49 4.39
CA ILE A 45 -23.93 -0.36 3.45
C ILE A 45 -23.74 0.97 4.20
N ARG A 46 -24.35 1.13 5.38
CA ARG A 46 -24.18 2.27 6.26
C ARG A 46 -22.73 2.41 6.77
N TYR A 47 -22.08 1.30 7.15
CA TYR A 47 -20.67 1.29 7.55
C TYR A 47 -19.73 1.59 6.38
N ILE A 48 -20.02 1.07 5.18
CA ILE A 48 -19.28 1.40 3.95
C ILE A 48 -19.44 2.89 3.66
N LYS A 49 -20.65 3.46 3.72
CA LYS A 49 -20.89 4.92 3.59
C LYS A 49 -20.08 5.72 4.63
N LYS A 50 -20.00 5.28 5.89
CA LYS A 50 -19.19 5.92 6.94
C LYS A 50 -17.69 5.89 6.65
N LEU A 51 -17.17 4.75 6.17
CA LEU A 51 -15.77 4.61 5.72
C LEU A 51 -15.44 5.42 4.47
N MET A 52 -16.43 5.60 3.59
CA MET A 52 -16.26 6.34 2.34
C MET A 52 -16.43 7.85 2.50
N GLY A 53 -17.33 8.29 3.39
CA GLY A 53 -17.64 9.69 3.70
C GLY A 53 -16.68 10.35 4.68
N SER A 54 -15.80 9.57 5.31
CA SER A 54 -14.65 10.14 6.02
C SER A 54 -13.59 10.55 4.98
N SER A 55 -13.80 11.72 4.37
CA SER A 55 -12.69 12.57 3.92
C SER A 55 -11.89 12.89 5.18
N GLY A 56 -10.97 12.00 5.53
CA GLY A 56 -10.01 12.27 6.59
C GLY A 56 -9.40 13.62 6.26
N LYS A 57 -9.68 14.63 7.11
CA LYS A 57 -8.86 15.83 7.17
C LYS A 57 -7.43 15.32 7.04
N LYS A 58 -6.66 15.86 6.09
CA LYS A 58 -5.20 15.65 6.08
C LYS A 58 -4.70 16.27 7.38
N VAL A 59 -4.78 15.52 8.48
CA VAL A 59 -4.07 15.82 9.69
C VAL A 59 -2.62 15.69 9.22
N GLN A 60 -1.95 16.83 9.09
CA GLN A 60 -0.50 16.86 9.05
C GLN A 60 -0.06 16.22 10.37
N LYS A 61 0.04 14.88 10.38
CA LYS A 61 0.57 14.15 11.51
C LYS A 61 2.04 14.57 11.54
N LYS A 62 2.38 15.51 12.43
CA LYS A 62 3.77 15.85 12.70
C LYS A 62 4.46 14.53 12.96
N ASN A 63 5.39 14.19 12.08
CA ASN A 63 6.09 12.93 12.16
C ASN A 63 7.02 13.07 13.37
N HIS A 64 6.59 12.66 14.56
CA HIS A 64 7.36 12.83 15.81
C HIS A 64 8.75 12.17 15.75
N ARG A 65 8.98 11.31 14.75
CA ARG A 65 10.25 10.66 14.44
C ARG A 65 11.17 11.50 13.54
N ALA A 66 10.69 12.58 12.93
CA ALA A 66 11.51 13.42 12.06
C ALA A 66 12.52 14.23 12.89
N LEU A 67 13.77 14.25 12.42
CA LEU A 67 14.80 15.09 13.00
C LEU A 67 14.52 16.57 12.73
N ALA A 68 14.94 17.44 13.65
CA ALA A 68 14.92 18.88 13.42
C ALA A 68 15.85 19.23 12.24
N SER A 69 15.47 20.23 11.44
CA SER A 69 16.25 20.68 10.27
C SER A 69 17.71 20.98 10.65
N SER A 70 17.93 21.68 11.77
CA SER A 70 19.27 21.99 12.28
C SER A 70 20.17 20.77 12.53
N ILE A 71 19.59 19.63 12.89
CA ILE A 71 20.33 18.36 13.05
C ILE A 71 20.64 17.77 11.67
N VAL A 72 19.69 17.83 10.74
CA VAL A 72 19.88 17.35 9.35
C VAL A 72 20.99 18.15 8.67
N ASP A 73 20.96 19.48 8.76
CA ASP A 73 21.95 20.37 8.17
C ASP A 73 23.35 20.12 8.77
N TYR A 74 23.40 19.89 10.07
CA TYR A 74 24.65 19.54 10.74
C TYR A 74 25.22 18.20 10.28
N ILE A 75 24.36 17.17 10.13
CA ILE A 75 24.78 15.89 9.58
C ILE A 75 25.32 16.11 8.17
N TYR A 76 24.58 16.82 7.31
CA TYR A 76 24.94 17.04 5.91
C TYR A 76 26.30 17.76 5.76
N ALA A 77 26.50 18.88 6.44
CA ALA A 77 27.75 19.63 6.39
C ALA A 77 28.96 18.80 6.84
N ARG A 78 28.74 17.94 7.83
CA ARG A 78 29.76 17.06 8.39
C ARG A 78 30.09 15.88 7.48
N THR A 79 29.07 15.33 6.83
CA THR A 79 29.22 14.29 5.81
C THR A 79 30.00 14.84 4.61
N LEU A 80 29.74 16.07 4.16
CA LEU A 80 30.53 16.73 3.12
C LEU A 80 31.99 16.96 3.57
N LYS A 81 32.20 17.53 4.77
CA LYS A 81 33.56 17.81 5.28
C LYS A 81 34.44 16.56 5.42
N LEU A 82 33.83 15.42 5.73
CA LEU A 82 34.54 14.16 6.02
C LEU A 82 34.39 13.13 4.90
N ASN A 83 33.87 13.51 3.72
CA ASN A 83 33.57 12.62 2.60
C ASN A 83 32.80 11.33 3.01
N GLY A 84 31.93 11.44 4.02
CA GLY A 84 31.16 10.31 4.54
C GLY A 84 31.95 9.27 5.35
N LEU A 85 33.24 9.49 5.64
CA LEU A 85 34.12 8.55 6.37
C LEU A 85 33.93 8.57 7.90
N GLU A 86 32.93 9.29 8.41
CA GLU A 86 32.64 9.31 9.85
C GLU A 86 31.69 8.18 10.24
N SER A 87 32.12 7.34 11.18
CA SER A 87 31.27 6.27 11.71
C SER A 87 30.03 6.84 12.40
N SER A 88 28.91 6.13 12.27
CA SER A 88 27.62 6.57 12.85
C SER A 88 27.67 6.72 14.36
N LYS A 89 28.45 5.88 15.06
CA LYS A 89 28.67 5.97 16.51
C LYS A 89 29.37 7.28 16.89
N LYS A 90 30.37 7.71 16.10
CA LYS A 90 31.11 8.96 16.31
C LYS A 90 30.24 10.18 16.00
N LEU A 91 29.45 10.10 14.92
CA LEU A 91 28.48 11.12 14.53
C LEU A 91 27.39 11.30 15.62
N SER A 92 26.78 10.22 16.09
CA SER A 92 25.74 10.25 17.12
C SER A 92 26.24 10.89 18.44
N LYS A 93 27.44 10.54 18.90
CA LYS A 93 28.06 11.18 20.09
C LYS A 93 28.22 12.70 19.91
N LYS A 94 28.62 13.15 18.72
CA LYS A 94 28.81 14.58 18.44
C LYS A 94 27.50 15.34 18.33
N ILE A 95 26.47 14.72 17.76
CA ILE A 95 25.13 15.31 17.74
C ILE A 95 24.59 15.44 19.17
N HIS A 96 24.77 14.41 20.01
CA HIS A 96 24.39 14.50 21.41
C HIS A 96 25.15 15.62 22.14
N LYS A 97 26.47 15.75 21.93
CA LYS A 97 27.28 16.84 22.51
C LYS A 97 26.82 18.23 22.06
N LYS A 98 26.38 18.40 20.81
CA LYS A 98 26.01 19.72 20.25
C LYS A 98 24.54 20.09 20.48
N PHE A 99 23.63 19.13 20.44
CA PHE A 99 22.19 19.37 20.46
C PHE A 99 21.46 18.75 21.67
N GLY A 100 22.19 18.07 22.57
CA GLY A 100 21.62 17.37 23.73
C GLY A 100 20.75 16.15 23.38
N LYS A 101 20.43 15.93 22.09
CA LYS A 101 19.53 14.85 21.65
C LYS A 101 20.28 13.57 21.38
N LYS A 102 19.84 12.48 22.01
CA LYS A 102 20.31 11.13 21.70
C LYS A 102 19.62 10.65 20.42
N ILE A 103 20.43 10.29 19.43
CA ILE A 103 19.95 9.83 18.13
C ILE A 103 20.49 8.42 17.89
N SER A 104 19.68 7.51 17.33
CA SER A 104 20.15 6.16 17.00
C SER A 104 21.35 6.22 16.04
N ALA A 105 22.24 5.24 16.14
CA ALA A 105 23.41 5.16 15.25
C ALA A 105 23.07 4.70 13.81
N SER A 106 21.79 4.80 13.40
CA SER A 106 21.31 4.37 12.08
C SER A 106 21.07 5.53 11.10
N TYR A 107 21.20 6.79 11.54
CA TYR A 107 21.05 7.94 10.66
C TYR A 107 22.33 8.18 9.87
N HIS A 108 22.55 7.34 8.85
CA HIS A 108 23.45 7.68 7.76
C HIS A 108 22.67 8.55 6.78
N LEU A 109 23.02 9.83 6.66
CA LEU A 109 22.69 10.55 5.44
C LEU A 109 23.48 9.88 4.33
N ARG A 110 22.78 9.16 3.45
CA ARG A 110 23.38 8.70 2.21
C ARG A 110 23.69 9.96 1.42
N LEU A 111 24.98 10.30 1.26
CA LEU A 111 25.36 11.19 0.18
C LEU A 111 24.77 10.63 -1.11
N PRO A 112 24.35 11.47 -2.06
CA PRO A 112 24.21 11.02 -3.44
C PRO A 112 25.59 10.56 -3.90
N SER A 113 25.93 9.30 -3.64
CA SER A 113 27.15 8.71 -4.17
C SER A 113 27.00 8.67 -5.68
N SER A 114 27.94 9.26 -6.41
CA SER A 114 28.20 8.88 -7.79
C SER A 114 28.60 7.40 -7.78
N TYR A 115 27.60 6.54 -7.97
CA TYR A 115 27.71 5.10 -7.77
C TYR A 115 28.86 4.49 -8.59
N PRO A 116 29.64 3.55 -8.05
CA PRO A 116 30.53 2.75 -8.88
C PRO A 116 29.69 1.93 -9.87
N LYS A 117 30.04 2.01 -11.17
CA LYS A 117 29.33 1.37 -12.29
C LYS A 117 29.20 -0.17 -12.17
N THR A 118 29.86 -0.79 -11.21
CA THR A 118 30.11 -2.23 -11.16
C THR A 118 29.23 -3.03 -10.20
N ILE A 119 28.38 -2.40 -9.40
CA ILE A 119 27.37 -3.12 -8.61
C ILE A 119 26.05 -3.05 -9.37
N PRO A 120 25.45 -4.18 -9.81
CA PRO A 120 24.10 -4.16 -10.35
C PRO A 120 23.18 -3.66 -9.24
N LEU A 121 22.83 -2.38 -9.34
CA LEU A 121 21.80 -1.77 -8.53
C LEU A 121 20.57 -2.67 -8.67
N THR A 122 19.81 -2.88 -7.59
CA THR A 122 18.42 -3.35 -7.69
C THR A 122 17.52 -2.27 -8.32
N SER A 123 18.06 -1.51 -9.29
CA SER A 123 17.32 -0.58 -10.12
C SER A 123 16.26 -1.38 -10.82
N LYS A 124 15.06 -1.32 -10.25
CA LYS A 124 13.76 -1.34 -10.91
C LYS A 124 13.95 -1.54 -12.42
N PHE A 125 13.93 -2.80 -12.84
CA PHE A 125 14.02 -3.16 -14.24
C PHE A 125 13.10 -2.25 -15.07
N LYS A 126 13.60 -1.79 -16.21
CA LYS A 126 12.90 -0.86 -17.12
C LYS A 126 11.54 -1.40 -17.54
N SER A 127 11.38 -2.73 -17.52
CA SER A 127 10.13 -3.45 -17.72
C SER A 127 9.61 -4.03 -16.40
N LYS A 128 8.53 -3.44 -15.87
CA LYS A 128 7.74 -4.05 -14.78
C LYS A 128 6.51 -4.71 -15.38
N LEU A 129 6.33 -5.99 -15.10
CA LEU A 129 5.12 -6.72 -15.42
C LEU A 129 4.21 -6.69 -14.19
N HIS A 130 3.00 -6.18 -14.34
CA HIS A 130 1.98 -6.27 -13.29
C HIS A 130 1.02 -7.40 -13.61
N ILE A 131 0.80 -8.27 -12.62
CA ILE A 131 -0.09 -9.42 -12.73
C ILE A 131 -1.14 -9.33 -11.63
N TRP A 132 -2.38 -9.65 -11.97
CA TRP A 132 -3.46 -9.86 -11.01
C TRP A 132 -4.04 -11.27 -11.20
N ALA A 133 -4.36 -11.92 -10.09
CA ALA A 133 -5.15 -13.15 -10.06
C ALA A 133 -5.88 -13.26 -8.72
N GLY A 134 -7.03 -13.93 -8.75
CA GLY A 134 -7.76 -14.41 -7.60
C GLY A 134 -7.47 -15.90 -7.34
N ILE A 135 -7.55 -16.30 -6.08
CA ILE A 135 -7.48 -17.70 -5.65
C ILE A 135 -8.62 -17.98 -4.68
N SER A 136 -9.21 -19.17 -4.80
CA SER A 136 -10.29 -19.64 -3.94
C SER A 136 -10.14 -21.14 -3.66
N SER A 137 -10.99 -21.69 -2.78
CA SER A 137 -11.05 -23.14 -2.54
C SER A 137 -11.50 -23.95 -3.75
N LYS A 138 -12.09 -23.31 -4.77
CA LYS A 138 -12.53 -23.94 -6.02
C LYS A 138 -11.48 -23.83 -7.15
N GLY A 139 -10.38 -23.12 -6.90
CA GLY A 139 -9.32 -22.91 -7.90
C GLY A 139 -8.93 -21.44 -8.04
N SER A 140 -8.08 -21.17 -9.03
CA SER A 140 -7.60 -19.82 -9.36
C SER A 140 -8.35 -19.20 -10.53
N THR A 141 -8.45 -17.87 -10.54
CA THR A 141 -8.88 -17.14 -11.73
C THR A 141 -7.77 -17.18 -12.79
N LYS A 142 -8.10 -16.83 -14.04
CA LYS A 142 -7.11 -16.49 -15.06
C LYS A 142 -6.26 -15.29 -14.61
N PHE A 143 -5.04 -15.20 -15.13
CA PHE A 143 -4.13 -14.09 -14.86
C PHE A 143 -4.45 -12.89 -15.74
N ALA A 144 -4.62 -11.73 -15.12
CA ALA A 144 -4.68 -10.46 -15.84
C ALA A 144 -3.30 -9.80 -15.84
N ILE A 145 -2.74 -9.56 -17.02
CA ILE A 145 -1.40 -8.98 -17.21
C ILE A 145 -1.54 -7.55 -17.73
N PHE A 146 -0.87 -6.60 -17.08
CA PHE A 146 -0.96 -5.19 -17.46
C PHE A 146 0.38 -4.46 -17.20
N LYS A 147 0.62 -3.39 -17.97
CA LYS A 147 1.90 -2.63 -17.94
C LYS A 147 1.85 -1.38 -17.07
N GLN A 148 0.67 -0.81 -16.87
CA GLN A 148 0.48 0.43 -16.13
C GLN A 148 0.24 0.19 -14.63
N ASN A 149 0.38 1.23 -13.81
CA ASN A 149 -0.04 1.14 -12.42
C ASN A 149 -1.56 0.95 -12.35
N MET A 150 -2.02 0.04 -11.49
CA MET A 150 -3.45 -0.25 -11.35
C MET A 150 -4.23 0.96 -10.83
N ASN A 151 -5.11 1.50 -11.67
CA ASN A 151 -6.08 2.55 -11.31
C ASN A 151 -7.46 1.92 -11.00
N SER A 152 -8.46 2.74 -10.70
CA SER A 152 -9.80 2.27 -10.36
C SER A 152 -10.52 1.60 -11.52
N ASP A 153 -10.32 2.12 -12.73
CA ASP A 153 -11.06 1.71 -13.92
C ASP A 153 -10.49 0.39 -14.44
N LEU A 154 -9.16 0.29 -14.58
CA LEU A 154 -8.48 -0.97 -14.90
C LEU A 154 -8.80 -2.07 -13.89
N TYR A 155 -8.92 -1.74 -12.61
CA TYR A 155 -9.29 -2.75 -11.62
C TYR A 155 -10.74 -3.23 -11.79
N ARG A 156 -11.66 -2.37 -12.22
CA ARG A 156 -13.05 -2.77 -12.51
C ARG A 156 -13.12 -3.67 -13.71
N ASP A 157 -12.38 -3.34 -14.75
CA ASP A 157 -12.30 -4.14 -15.98
C ASP A 157 -11.75 -5.53 -15.64
N ILE A 158 -10.66 -5.59 -14.86
CA ILE A 158 -10.09 -6.86 -14.39
C ILE A 158 -11.12 -7.67 -13.57
N LEU A 159 -11.89 -7.03 -12.68
CA LEU A 159 -12.89 -7.74 -11.89
C LEU A 159 -14.04 -8.25 -12.78
N ALA A 160 -14.51 -7.43 -13.72
CA ALA A 160 -15.61 -7.77 -14.61
C ALA A 160 -15.23 -8.92 -15.56
N GLU A 161 -13.99 -8.94 -16.04
CA GLU A 161 -13.51 -9.91 -17.01
C GLU A 161 -13.02 -11.21 -16.37
N TYR A 162 -12.34 -11.14 -15.23
CA TYR A 162 -11.67 -12.32 -14.65
C TYR A 162 -12.32 -12.84 -13.37
N LEU A 163 -12.86 -11.97 -12.52
CA LEU A 163 -13.42 -12.39 -11.23
C LEU A 163 -14.89 -12.79 -11.34
N ILE A 164 -15.71 -11.99 -12.02
CA ILE A 164 -17.16 -12.23 -12.10
C ILE A 164 -17.47 -13.55 -12.82
N PRO A 165 -16.89 -13.86 -14.00
CA PRO A 165 -17.16 -15.13 -14.69
C PRO A 165 -16.67 -16.33 -13.87
N PHE A 166 -15.45 -16.24 -13.30
CA PHE A 166 -14.94 -17.28 -12.41
C PHE A 166 -15.86 -17.54 -11.23
N ALA A 167 -16.39 -16.48 -10.63
CA ALA A 167 -17.33 -16.64 -9.53
C ALA A 167 -18.59 -17.36 -10.03
N PHE A 168 -19.21 -16.88 -11.12
CA PHE A 168 -20.43 -17.47 -11.66
C PHE A 168 -20.29 -18.96 -12.01
N GLU A 169 -19.16 -19.36 -12.58
CA GLU A 169 -18.88 -20.75 -12.95
C GLU A 169 -18.64 -21.68 -11.74
N ASN A 170 -18.06 -21.16 -10.65
CA ASN A 170 -17.52 -21.99 -9.56
C ASN A 170 -18.33 -21.95 -8.27
N PHE A 171 -19.32 -21.06 -8.19
CA PHE A 171 -20.16 -20.90 -7.01
C PHE A 171 -21.62 -20.81 -7.45
N ASP A 172 -22.47 -21.65 -6.85
CA ASP A 172 -23.92 -21.57 -7.09
C ASP A 172 -24.44 -20.21 -6.61
N PHE A 173 -24.99 -19.47 -7.57
CA PHE A 173 -25.75 -18.25 -7.39
C PHE A 173 -27.12 -18.48 -8.02
N ASP A 174 -28.03 -19.08 -7.25
CA ASP A 174 -29.44 -18.98 -7.60
C ASP A 174 -29.85 -17.52 -7.45
N PHE A 175 -30.27 -16.91 -8.56
CA PHE A 175 -30.78 -15.55 -8.65
C PHE A 175 -32.26 -15.48 -8.28
#